data_AF-A0A922VM67-F1
#
_entry.id   AF-A0A922VM67-F1
#
_cell.length_a   1.000
_cell.length_b   1.000
_cell.length_c   1.000
_cell.angle_alpha   90.00
_cell.angle_beta   90.00
_cell.angle_gamma   90.00
#
_symmetry.space_group_name_H-M   'P 1'
#
loop_
_entity.id
_entity.type
_entity.pdbx_description
1 polymer ?
#
loop_
_entity_poly.entity_id
_entity_poly.type
_entity_poly.pdbx_seq_one_letter_code
_entity_poly.pdbx_strand_id
1 'polypeptide(L)'
;MLNDAESPDHDLEATLTILTACLSCGTPARSAASTFCGRCGRPFGAPPPAHIELPACPVCYRSADDDGRFPSAPLPGLRLDLPRHVAEHDQHPVGDDDYLETLREGSRIRIGRWTAPYDLVRRYLVTGALEGGRRRRYEHDLIVTAMTQLARFGPDAAILGDQPEWHAARDAVSELLERYHRPTDRRSRR
;
A
#
# COMPACT_ATOMS: atom_id res chain seq x y z
N MET A 1 38.37 -34.73 34.16
CA MET A 1 37.65 -35.03 32.91
C MET A 1 36.19 -35.12 33.25
N LEU A 2 35.44 -34.08 32.89
CA LEU A 2 34.06 -34.09 32.40
C LEU A 2 33.74 -32.62 32.13
N ASN A 3 33.72 -32.29 30.84
CA ASN A 3 33.09 -31.09 30.30
C ASN A 3 31.56 -31.21 30.48
N ASP A 4 30.85 -30.18 30.00
CA ASP A 4 29.41 -30.11 29.73
C ASP A 4 28.66 -29.37 30.84
N ALA A 5 27.96 -28.25 30.60
CA ALA A 5 27.69 -27.51 29.37
C ALA A 5 27.30 -26.07 29.74
N GLU A 6 27.77 -25.10 28.95
CA GLU A 6 27.11 -23.80 28.85
C GLU A 6 25.68 -24.03 28.33
N SER A 7 24.67 -23.70 29.14
CA SER A 7 23.31 -23.50 28.65
C SER A 7 23.20 -22.07 28.12
N PRO A 8 22.95 -21.83 26.82
CA PRO A 8 22.47 -20.54 26.39
C PRO A 8 20.95 -20.54 26.65
N ASP A 9 20.54 -19.79 27.66
CA ASP A 9 19.16 -19.32 27.78
C ASP A 9 18.88 -18.43 26.55
N HIS A 10 18.42 -19.05 25.47
CA HIS A 10 17.75 -18.34 24.40
C HIS A 10 16.43 -17.81 24.97
N ASP A 11 16.41 -16.52 25.27
CA ASP A 11 15.18 -15.73 25.39
C ASP A 11 14.31 -15.98 24.15
N LEU A 12 13.43 -16.96 24.25
CA LEU A 12 12.30 -17.15 23.36
C LEU A 12 11.32 -16.03 23.69
N GLU A 13 11.62 -14.84 23.18
CA GLU A 13 10.67 -13.74 23.07
C GLU A 13 9.41 -14.32 22.42
N ALA A 14 8.35 -14.48 23.21
CA ALA A 14 7.13 -15.12 22.74
C ALA A 14 6.49 -14.23 21.66
N THR A 15 6.73 -14.58 20.39
CA THR A 15 6.18 -13.88 19.23
C THR A 15 4.65 -13.92 19.27
N LEU A 16 4.03 -12.81 19.69
CA LEU A 16 2.58 -12.69 19.72
C LEU A 16 2.07 -12.61 18.27
N THR A 17 1.05 -13.40 17.97
CA THR A 17 0.48 -13.51 16.62
C THR A 17 -1.02 -13.28 16.68
N ILE A 18 -1.55 -12.47 15.77
CA ILE A 18 -2.99 -12.21 15.70
C ILE A 18 -3.53 -12.58 14.32
N LEU A 19 -4.51 -13.50 14.28
CA LEU A 19 -5.04 -14.08 13.05
C LEU A 19 -6.53 -13.76 12.87
N THR A 20 -6.84 -13.19 11.71
CA THR A 20 -8.16 -12.82 11.18
C THR A 20 -8.26 -13.12 9.67
N ALA A 21 -7.14 -13.44 9.00
CA ALA A 21 -7.05 -13.76 7.58
C ALA A 21 -6.13 -14.94 7.24
N CYS A 22 -6.22 -15.41 6.00
CA CYS A 22 -5.40 -16.48 5.45
C CYS A 22 -3.98 -15.98 5.20
N LEU A 23 -2.98 -16.63 5.80
CA LEU A 23 -1.56 -16.25 5.67
C LEU A 23 -1.03 -16.39 4.24
N SER A 24 -1.61 -17.29 3.44
CA SER A 24 -1.18 -17.52 2.05
C SER A 24 -1.67 -16.47 1.07
N CYS A 25 -2.80 -15.81 1.33
CA CYS A 25 -3.44 -14.95 0.32
C CYS A 25 -4.22 -13.75 0.88
N GLY A 26 -4.09 -13.46 2.17
CA GLY A 26 -4.65 -12.29 2.83
C GLY A 26 -6.19 -12.23 2.92
N THR A 27 -6.89 -13.26 2.45
CA THR A 27 -8.36 -13.26 2.44
C THR A 27 -8.90 -13.36 3.86
N PRO A 28 -9.76 -12.42 4.32
CA PRO A 28 -10.30 -12.44 5.68
C PRO A 28 -11.25 -13.62 5.90
N ALA A 29 -11.27 -14.13 7.13
CA ALA A 29 -12.28 -15.11 7.55
C ALA A 29 -13.68 -14.47 7.52
N ARG A 30 -14.66 -15.20 6.98
CA ARG A 30 -16.05 -14.72 6.94
C ARG A 30 -16.70 -14.73 8.32
N SER A 31 -16.19 -15.55 9.23
CA SER A 31 -16.64 -15.68 10.61
C SER A 31 -15.55 -16.37 11.45
N ALA A 32 -15.64 -16.25 12.78
CA ALA A 32 -14.75 -16.96 13.71
C ALA A 32 -14.83 -18.50 13.59
N ALA A 33 -15.93 -19.03 13.05
CA ALA A 33 -16.11 -20.46 12.81
C ALA A 33 -15.48 -20.95 11.47
N SER A 34 -14.99 -20.04 10.63
CA SER A 34 -14.40 -20.41 9.35
C SER A 34 -13.06 -21.10 9.55
N THR A 35 -12.98 -22.38 9.21
CA THR A 35 -11.76 -23.19 9.33
C THR A 35 -10.88 -23.14 8.08
N PHE A 36 -11.47 -22.95 6.90
CA PHE A 36 -10.76 -22.93 5.61
C PHE A 36 -10.96 -21.62 4.84
N CYS A 37 -9.92 -21.18 4.15
CA CYS A 37 -9.96 -20.04 3.25
C CYS A 37 -10.73 -20.38 1.97
N GLY A 38 -11.81 -19.65 1.69
CA GLY A 38 -12.62 -19.85 0.48
C GLY A 38 -11.93 -19.49 -0.84
N ARG A 39 -10.78 -18.80 -0.80
CA ARG A 39 -9.99 -18.47 -2.00
C ARG A 39 -8.90 -19.51 -2.30
N CYS A 40 -8.24 -19.97 -1.23
CA CYS A 40 -7.00 -20.74 -1.34
C CYS A 40 -7.19 -22.21 -0.92
N GLY A 41 -8.34 -22.57 -0.35
CA GLY A 41 -8.66 -23.92 0.13
C GLY A 41 -7.89 -24.38 1.37
N ARG A 42 -6.96 -23.56 1.88
CA ARG A 42 -6.09 -23.88 3.01
C ARG A 42 -6.74 -23.55 4.36
N PRO A 43 -6.38 -24.26 5.45
CA PRO A 43 -6.80 -23.87 6.79
C PRO A 43 -6.34 -22.45 7.14
N PHE A 44 -7.16 -21.68 7.86
CA PHE A 44 -6.72 -20.41 8.45
C PHE A 44 -5.58 -20.66 9.43
N GLY A 45 -4.57 -19.78 9.42
CA GLY A 45 -3.37 -19.92 10.24
C GLY A 45 -2.32 -20.93 9.75
N ALA A 46 -2.62 -21.73 8.71
CA ALA A 46 -1.63 -22.62 8.12
C ALA A 46 -0.49 -21.81 7.46
N PRO A 47 0.77 -22.22 7.62
CA PRO A 47 1.90 -21.52 7.01
C PRO A 47 1.77 -21.52 5.48
N PRO A 48 2.18 -20.44 4.81
CA PRO A 48 2.26 -20.41 3.35
C PRO A 48 3.21 -21.48 2.78
N PRO A 49 2.90 -22.08 1.63
CA PRO A 49 3.89 -22.84 0.87
C PRO A 49 5.02 -21.93 0.38
N ALA A 50 6.24 -22.46 0.33
CA ALA A 50 7.40 -21.69 -0.15
C ALA A 50 7.33 -21.25 -1.63
N HIS A 51 6.45 -21.85 -2.44
CA HIS A 51 6.37 -21.61 -3.89
C HIS A 51 5.27 -20.63 -4.30
N ILE A 52 4.50 -20.08 -3.35
CA ILE A 52 3.43 -19.14 -3.69
C ILE A 52 3.93 -17.70 -3.56
N GLU A 53 3.37 -16.83 -4.39
CA GLU A 53 3.52 -15.39 -4.20
C GLU A 53 2.67 -14.95 -3.00
N LEU A 54 3.34 -14.35 -2.02
CA LEU A 54 2.72 -13.88 -0.79
C LEU A 54 1.96 -12.56 -1.00
N PRO A 55 0.91 -12.29 -0.20
CA PRO A 55 0.15 -11.07 -0.35
C PRO A 55 1.01 -9.83 -0.09
N ALA A 56 0.86 -8.82 -0.94
CA ALA A 56 1.39 -7.48 -0.71
C ALA A 56 0.35 -6.60 -0.01
N CYS A 57 0.82 -5.75 0.89
CA CYS A 57 0.00 -4.72 1.51
C CYS A 57 -0.40 -3.67 0.45
N PRO A 58 -1.70 -3.38 0.24
CA PRO A 58 -2.12 -2.39 -0.74
C PRO A 58 -1.78 -0.95 -0.36
N VAL A 59 -1.37 -0.70 0.89
CA VAL A 59 -1.01 0.63 1.41
C VAL A 59 0.49 0.88 1.28
N CYS A 60 1.32 -0.04 1.78
CA CYS A 60 2.77 0.13 1.83
C CYS A 60 3.53 -0.63 0.73
N TYR A 61 2.82 -1.44 -0.07
CA TYR A 61 3.35 -2.28 -1.16
C TYR A 61 4.41 -3.31 -0.75
N ARG A 62 4.68 -3.48 0.54
CA ARG A 62 5.55 -4.54 1.05
C ARG A 62 4.84 -5.89 0.93
N SER A 63 5.57 -6.92 0.50
CA SER A 63 5.11 -8.31 0.59
C SER A 63 5.20 -8.83 2.02
N ALA A 64 4.32 -9.75 2.40
CA ALA A 64 4.46 -10.46 3.67
C ALA A 64 5.76 -11.28 3.70
N ASP A 65 6.32 -11.48 4.89
CA ASP A 65 7.48 -12.37 5.07
C ASP A 65 7.05 -13.85 4.91
N ASP A 66 8.00 -14.78 4.89
CA ASP A 66 7.78 -16.21 4.59
C ASP A 66 6.69 -16.90 5.43
N ASP A 67 6.39 -16.38 6.63
CA ASP A 67 5.32 -16.86 7.49
C ASP A 67 3.92 -16.32 7.13
N GLY A 68 3.83 -15.49 6.09
CA GLY A 68 2.62 -14.83 5.59
C GLY A 68 2.17 -13.66 6.46
N ARG A 69 3.08 -13.07 7.23
CA ARG A 69 2.79 -11.96 8.17
C ARG A 69 3.70 -10.75 7.93
N PHE A 70 3.35 -9.67 8.60
CA PHE A 70 4.07 -8.40 8.61
C PHE A 70 4.55 -8.10 10.02
N PRO A 71 5.72 -7.46 10.19
CA PRO A 71 6.11 -6.91 11.48
C PRO A 71 5.23 -5.71 11.82
N SER A 72 4.81 -5.60 13.08
CA SER A 72 4.20 -4.37 13.60
C SER A 72 5.26 -3.28 13.74
N ALA A 73 4.94 -2.06 13.29
CA ALA A 73 5.80 -0.90 13.45
C ALA A 73 5.90 -0.40 14.92
N PRO A 74 4.81 -0.23 15.68
CA PRO A 74 4.87 0.26 17.07
C PRO A 74 5.26 -0.80 18.11
N LEU A 75 5.09 -2.09 17.79
CA LEU A 75 5.28 -3.18 18.76
C LEU A 75 6.31 -4.18 18.22
N PRO A 76 7.59 -4.02 18.56
CA PRO A 76 8.64 -4.98 18.20
C PRO A 76 8.25 -6.41 18.58
N GLY A 77 8.50 -7.36 17.69
CA GLY A 77 8.18 -8.78 17.89
C GLY A 77 6.71 -9.18 17.61
N LEU A 78 5.77 -8.23 17.49
CA LEU A 78 4.40 -8.54 17.11
C LEU A 78 4.29 -8.83 15.61
N ARG A 79 3.67 -9.97 15.27
CA ARG A 79 3.43 -10.41 13.89
C ARG A 79 1.95 -10.27 13.52
N LEU A 80 1.68 -9.50 12.47
CA LEU A 80 0.34 -9.15 12.02
C LEU A 80 -0.01 -9.88 10.74
N ASP A 81 -1.25 -10.36 10.66
CA ASP A 81 -1.82 -10.74 9.37
C ASP A 81 -2.14 -9.49 8.52
N LEU A 82 -2.48 -9.72 7.24
CA LEU A 82 -2.67 -8.61 6.30
C LEU A 82 -3.72 -7.57 6.75
N PRO A 83 -4.95 -7.93 7.17
CA PRO A 83 -5.92 -6.91 7.59
C PRO A 83 -5.47 -6.10 8.80
N ARG A 84 -4.82 -6.72 9.79
CA ARG A 84 -4.28 -6.02 10.96
C ARG A 84 -3.16 -5.07 10.58
N HIS A 85 -2.26 -5.49 9.70
CA HIS A 85 -1.20 -4.63 9.19
C HIS A 85 -1.76 -3.44 8.41
N VAL A 86 -2.76 -3.65 7.55
CA VAL A 86 -3.44 -2.56 6.84
C VAL A 86 -4.08 -1.58 7.83
N ALA A 87 -4.77 -2.07 8.86
CA ALA A 87 -5.38 -1.23 9.89
C ALA A 87 -4.35 -0.47 10.74
N GLU A 88 -3.13 -1.00 10.90
CA GLU A 88 -2.06 -0.31 11.61
C GLU A 88 -1.70 1.02 10.93
N HIS A 89 -1.85 1.11 9.60
CA HIS A 89 -1.59 2.33 8.84
C HIS A 89 -2.57 3.47 9.12
N ASP A 90 -3.73 3.21 9.71
CA ASP A 90 -4.60 4.30 10.17
C ASP A 90 -3.93 5.11 11.30
N GLN A 91 -3.06 4.46 12.09
CA GLN A 91 -2.36 5.05 13.24
C GLN A 91 -0.88 5.32 12.93
N HIS A 92 -0.27 4.49 12.09
CA HIS A 92 1.13 4.56 11.64
C HIS A 92 1.17 4.60 10.12
N PRO A 93 0.71 5.72 9.54
CA PRO A 93 0.52 5.83 8.11
C PRO A 93 1.86 5.79 7.36
N VAL A 94 1.85 5.24 6.14
CA VAL A 94 3.08 4.96 5.38
C VAL A 94 3.34 6.04 4.36
N GLY A 95 4.40 6.80 4.57
CA GLY A 95 5.06 7.51 3.49
C GLY A 95 6.56 7.49 3.72
N ASP A 96 7.29 7.74 2.65
CA ASP A 96 8.72 7.98 2.74
C ASP A 96 8.90 9.42 3.21
N ASP A 97 8.68 9.65 4.52
CA ASP A 97 8.82 10.96 5.15
C ASP A 97 10.22 11.53 4.90
N ASP A 98 11.24 10.68 4.86
CA ASP A 98 12.61 11.07 4.54
C ASP A 98 12.72 11.58 3.10
N TYR A 99 12.16 10.86 2.13
CA TYR A 99 12.07 11.32 0.74
C TYR A 99 11.23 12.60 0.60
N LEU A 100 10.08 12.70 1.28
CA LEU A 100 9.24 13.90 1.24
C LEU A 100 9.97 15.11 1.85
N GLU A 101 10.79 14.90 2.88
CA GLU A 101 11.64 15.93 3.45
C GLU A 101 12.72 16.39 2.45
N THR A 102 13.27 15.49 1.62
CA THR A 102 14.21 15.89 0.56
C THR A 102 13.60 16.83 -0.49
N LEU A 103 12.28 16.78 -0.65
CA LEU A 103 11.54 17.63 -1.58
C LEU A 103 11.00 18.92 -0.91
N ARG A 104 11.22 19.08 0.39
CA ARG A 104 10.61 20.15 1.19
C ARG A 104 11.35 21.47 1.03
N GLU A 105 10.57 22.52 0.83
CA GLU A 105 10.99 23.92 0.85
C GLU A 105 10.08 24.69 1.81
N GLY A 106 10.52 24.84 3.06
CA GLY A 106 9.72 25.46 4.11
C GLY A 106 8.43 24.67 4.37
N SER A 107 7.26 25.29 4.20
CA SER A 107 5.96 24.63 4.40
C SER A 107 5.41 23.93 3.15
N ARG A 108 6.21 23.80 2.09
CA ARG A 108 5.79 23.25 0.80
C ARG A 108 6.72 22.14 0.34
N ILE A 109 6.26 21.32 -0.60
CA ILE A 109 7.06 20.39 -1.39
C ILE A 109 7.22 20.97 -2.79
N ARG A 110 8.44 20.98 -3.33
CA ARG A 110 8.72 21.38 -4.72
C ARG A 110 9.00 20.16 -5.59
N ILE A 111 8.16 19.96 -6.60
CA ILE A 111 8.33 18.91 -7.61
C ILE A 111 8.54 19.59 -8.96
N GLY A 112 9.80 19.72 -9.37
CA GLY A 112 10.18 20.48 -10.56
C GLY A 112 9.80 21.97 -10.44
N ARG A 113 8.78 22.40 -11.21
CA ARG A 113 8.25 23.78 -11.19
C ARG A 113 7.01 23.97 -10.31
N TRP A 114 6.46 22.89 -9.77
CA TRP A 114 5.21 22.91 -9.01
C TRP A 114 5.48 22.92 -7.52
N THR A 115 4.56 23.52 -6.75
CA THR A 115 4.63 23.48 -5.29
C THR A 115 3.29 23.10 -4.68
N ALA A 116 3.31 22.26 -3.66
CA ALA A 116 2.14 21.86 -2.89
C ALA A 116 2.42 22.00 -1.39
N PRO A 117 1.42 22.27 -0.53
CA PRO A 117 1.63 22.27 0.92
C PRO A 117 2.16 20.92 1.41
N TYR A 118 3.24 20.93 2.21
CA TYR A 118 3.91 19.71 2.68
C TYR A 118 2.95 18.82 3.47
N ASP A 119 2.22 19.40 4.43
CA ASP A 119 1.28 18.65 5.26
C ASP A 119 0.16 18.00 4.46
N LEU A 120 -0.23 18.61 3.33
CA LEU A 120 -1.25 18.05 2.44
C LEU A 120 -0.71 16.86 1.65
N VAL A 121 0.50 16.97 1.09
CA VAL A 121 1.13 15.89 0.31
C VAL A 121 1.54 14.74 1.21
N ARG A 122 2.14 15.05 2.37
CA ARG A 122 2.45 14.08 3.41
C ARG A 122 1.18 13.34 3.78
N ARG A 123 0.14 14.02 4.26
CA ARG A 123 -1.13 13.35 4.61
C ARG A 123 -1.72 12.55 3.44
N TYR A 124 -1.68 13.07 2.22
CA TYR A 124 -2.17 12.35 1.04
C TYR A 124 -1.43 11.04 0.76
N LEU A 125 -0.10 11.09 0.73
CA LEU A 125 0.73 9.91 0.44
C LEU A 125 0.82 8.96 1.63
N VAL A 126 0.74 9.51 2.84
CA VAL A 126 0.91 8.80 4.11
C VAL A 126 -0.39 8.10 4.52
N THR A 127 -1.54 8.78 4.47
CA THR A 127 -2.83 8.25 4.96
C THR A 127 -3.84 7.92 3.86
N GLY A 128 -3.57 8.28 2.60
CA GLY A 128 -4.55 8.16 1.50
C GLY A 128 -5.81 9.02 1.67
N ALA A 129 -5.87 9.87 2.70
CA ALA A 129 -7.08 10.62 3.08
C ALA A 129 -6.90 12.13 2.81
N LEU A 130 -7.67 12.65 1.85
CA LEU A 130 -7.87 14.09 1.69
C LEU A 130 -8.92 14.58 2.70
N GLU A 131 -8.52 15.41 3.66
CA GLU A 131 -9.46 16.29 4.35
C GLU A 131 -9.87 17.41 3.39
N GLY A 132 -10.95 17.15 2.65
CA GLY A 132 -11.42 18.04 1.61
C GLY A 132 -12.93 18.15 1.46
N GLY A 133 -13.68 17.57 2.42
CA GLY A 133 -15.13 17.40 2.31
C GLY A 133 -15.52 16.38 1.23
N ARG A 134 -16.83 16.11 1.11
CA ARG A 134 -17.36 15.07 0.20
C ARG A 134 -16.96 15.30 -1.27
N ARG A 135 -16.90 16.56 -1.69
CA ARG A 135 -16.58 16.93 -3.07
C ARG A 135 -15.15 16.59 -3.47
N ARG A 136 -14.14 16.97 -2.67
CA ARG A 136 -12.74 16.66 -3.00
C ARG A 136 -12.44 15.17 -2.92
N ARG A 137 -13.14 14.43 -2.03
CA ARG A 137 -13.06 12.98 -1.98
C ARG A 137 -13.59 12.34 -3.27
N TYR A 138 -14.75 12.80 -3.73
CA TYR A 138 -15.30 12.37 -5.01
C TYR A 138 -14.34 12.68 -6.19
N GLU A 139 -13.82 13.91 -6.28
CA GLU A 139 -12.86 14.31 -7.33
C GLU A 139 -11.57 13.48 -7.29
N HIS A 140 -11.12 13.08 -6.11
CA HIS A 140 -9.99 12.18 -5.94
C HIS A 140 -10.30 10.75 -6.39
N ASP A 141 -11.41 10.18 -5.94
CA ASP A 141 -11.80 8.82 -6.27
C ASP A 141 -11.97 8.66 -7.78
N LEU A 142 -12.43 9.72 -8.46
CA LEU A 142 -12.43 9.82 -9.92
C LEU A 142 -11.03 9.67 -10.52
N ILE A 143 -10.04 10.41 -10.03
CA ILE A 143 -8.65 10.36 -10.55
C ILE A 143 -8.01 8.99 -10.29
N VAL A 144 -8.15 8.44 -9.08
CA VAL A 144 -7.58 7.11 -8.74
C VAL A 144 -8.22 6.01 -9.58
N THR A 145 -9.55 6.06 -9.76
CA THR A 145 -10.27 5.12 -10.62
C THR A 145 -9.79 5.24 -12.06
N ALA A 146 -9.64 6.47 -12.58
CA ALA A 146 -9.12 6.72 -13.92
C ALA A 146 -7.71 6.14 -14.11
N MET A 147 -6.78 6.42 -13.18
CA MET A 147 -5.42 5.86 -13.21
C MET A 147 -5.43 4.32 -13.20
N THR A 148 -6.26 3.71 -12.36
CA THR A 148 -6.38 2.24 -12.25
C THR A 148 -6.92 1.64 -13.54
N GLN A 149 -7.92 2.26 -14.15
CA GLN A 149 -8.51 1.82 -15.41
C GLN A 149 -7.52 1.95 -16.58
N LEU A 150 -6.77 3.06 -16.64
CA LEU A 150 -5.73 3.27 -17.64
C LEU A 150 -4.61 2.23 -17.52
N ALA A 151 -4.14 1.95 -16.29
CA ALA A 151 -3.12 0.94 -16.06
C ALA A 151 -3.59 -0.48 -16.44
N ARG A 152 -4.87 -0.78 -16.21
CA ARG A 152 -5.43 -2.12 -16.45
C ARG A 152 -5.85 -2.36 -17.89
N PHE A 153 -6.42 -1.36 -18.56
CA PHE A 153 -7.09 -1.53 -19.85
C PHE A 153 -6.49 -0.67 -20.96
N GLY A 154 -5.64 0.30 -20.64
CA GLY A 154 -5.10 1.28 -21.59
C GLY A 154 -6.04 2.46 -21.85
N PRO A 155 -5.56 3.49 -22.58
CA PRO A 155 -6.29 4.73 -22.83
C PRO A 155 -7.56 4.54 -23.68
N ASP A 156 -7.52 3.63 -24.66
CA ASP A 156 -8.60 3.45 -25.65
C ASP A 156 -9.68 2.44 -25.22
N ALA A 157 -9.71 2.04 -23.96
CA ALA A 157 -10.59 0.98 -23.49
C ALA A 157 -12.05 1.45 -23.36
N ALA A 158 -12.96 0.78 -24.06
CA ALA A 158 -14.40 0.88 -23.87
C ALA A 158 -14.83 0.05 -22.66
N ILE A 159 -15.22 0.71 -21.56
CA ILE A 159 -15.60 0.07 -20.29
C ILE A 159 -17.14 0.07 -20.17
N LEU A 160 -17.72 -1.09 -19.86
CA LEU A 160 -19.17 -1.22 -19.66
C LEU A 160 -19.59 -0.47 -18.38
N GLY A 161 -20.55 0.44 -18.50
CA GLY A 161 -21.02 1.26 -17.37
C GLY A 161 -20.13 2.46 -17.06
N ASP A 162 -19.28 2.88 -18.02
CA ASP A 162 -18.43 4.04 -17.88
C ASP A 162 -19.25 5.34 -17.83
N GLN A 163 -19.22 6.01 -16.68
CA GLN A 163 -19.93 7.26 -16.49
C GLN A 163 -19.17 8.40 -17.21
N PRO A 164 -19.88 9.45 -17.70
CA PRO A 164 -19.24 10.56 -18.41
C PRO A 164 -18.09 11.21 -17.62
N GLU A 165 -18.22 11.31 -16.29
CA GLU A 165 -17.20 11.88 -15.41
C GLU A 165 -15.96 10.99 -15.30
N TRP A 166 -16.11 9.67 -15.43
CA TRP A 166 -15.01 8.69 -15.39
C TRP A 166 -14.23 8.72 -16.70
N HIS A 167 -14.94 8.80 -17.83
CA HIS A 167 -14.33 9.02 -19.13
C HIS A 167 -13.52 10.32 -19.15
N ALA A 168 -14.14 11.44 -18.72
CA ALA A 168 -13.48 12.74 -18.68
C ALA A 168 -12.23 12.76 -17.76
N ALA A 169 -12.29 12.06 -16.62
CA ALA A 169 -11.13 11.91 -15.74
C ALA A 169 -10.02 11.08 -16.40
N ARG A 170 -10.34 10.00 -17.12
CA ARG A 170 -9.37 9.21 -17.88
C ARG A 170 -8.70 10.03 -18.97
N ASP A 171 -9.47 10.78 -19.76
CA ASP A 171 -8.92 11.66 -20.81
C ASP A 171 -7.96 12.69 -20.22
N ALA A 172 -8.35 13.35 -19.13
CA ALA A 172 -7.53 14.36 -18.46
C ALA A 172 -6.23 13.76 -17.89
N VAL A 173 -6.30 12.55 -17.29
CA VAL A 173 -5.11 11.85 -16.77
C VAL A 173 -4.22 11.37 -17.91
N SER A 174 -4.77 10.81 -18.98
CA SER A 174 -4.01 10.41 -20.18
C SER A 174 -3.27 11.59 -20.79
N GLU A 175 -3.95 12.73 -21.00
CA GLU A 175 -3.33 13.95 -21.53
C GLU A 175 -2.20 14.44 -20.61
N LEU A 176 -2.41 14.36 -19.28
CA LEU A 176 -1.41 14.73 -18.29
C LEU A 176 -0.17 13.82 -18.40
N LEU A 177 -0.37 12.50 -18.46
CA LEU A 177 0.71 11.52 -18.57
C LEU A 177 1.49 11.67 -19.88
N GLU A 178 0.80 11.85 -21.01
CA GLU A 178 1.42 12.13 -22.31
C GLU A 178 2.27 13.40 -22.29
N ARG A 179 1.78 14.46 -21.65
CA ARG A 179 2.51 15.72 -21.50
C ARG A 179 3.82 15.53 -20.71
N TYR A 180 3.83 14.65 -19.72
CA TYR A 180 5.04 14.34 -18.93
C TYR A 180 5.96 13.30 -19.60
N HIS A 181 5.42 12.41 -20.44
CA HIS A 181 6.22 11.45 -21.21
C HIS A 181 6.87 12.04 -22.45
N ARG A 182 6.43 13.21 -22.94
CA ARG A 182 7.20 13.95 -23.96
C ARG A 182 8.55 14.37 -23.37
N PRO A 183 9.69 13.91 -23.94
CA PRO A 183 10.98 14.46 -23.56
C PRO A 183 10.89 15.97 -23.69
N THR A 184 11.19 16.68 -22.61
CA THR A 184 11.22 18.14 -22.68
C THR A 184 12.38 18.49 -23.58
N ASP A 185 12.13 18.78 -24.87
CA ASP A 185 13.15 19.28 -25.78
C ASP A 185 13.51 20.71 -25.35
N ARG A 186 14.35 20.79 -24.32
CA ARG A 186 14.96 22.00 -23.81
C ARG A 186 16.37 22.08 -24.39
N ARG A 187 16.49 22.34 -25.69
CA ARG A 187 17.67 22.95 -26.32
C ARG A 187 17.40 23.35 -27.79
N SER A 188 16.61 24.39 -28.02
CA SER A 188 16.86 25.33 -29.14
C SER A 188 16.02 26.59 -28.98
N ARG A 189 16.64 27.63 -28.43
CA ARG A 189 16.38 29.07 -28.69
C ARG A 189 17.24 29.91 -27.76
N ARG A 190 18.52 30.00 -28.10
CA ARG A 190 19.31 31.24 -28.12
C ARG A 190 20.26 31.15 -29.29
#